data_AF-A0A844ZQ18-F1
#
_entry.id   AF-A0A844ZQ18-F1
#
_cell.length_a   1.000
_cell.length_b   1.000
_cell.length_c   1.000
_cell.angle_alpha   90.00
_cell.angle_beta   90.00
_cell.angle_gamma   90.00
#
_symmetry.space_group_name_H-M   'P 1'
#
loop_
_entity.id
_entity.type
_entity.pdbx_description
1 polymer ?
#
loop_
_entity_poly.entity_id
_entity_poly.type
_entity_poly.pdbx_seq_one_letter_code
_entity_poly.pdbx_strand_id
1 'polypeptide(L)'
;MKKLFPIVLLALAGCSAFEGDGPSYGREEAIAGAAFRAEALEVYAKLNPVCPFTENVDQLARYDALNARYEALGKWVAKTPFAIDLAIAEGNFKHYWSVNSAECGPTDTEESMAAFDAELATADQRLSALEKMAGMI
;
A
#
# COMPACT_ATOMS: atom_id res chain seq x y z
N MET A 1 -5.62 -66.54 -21.22
CA MET A 1 -6.45 -65.32 -21.02
C MET A 1 -5.71 -64.36 -20.10
N LYS A 2 -5.13 -63.29 -20.64
CA LYS A 2 -4.53 -62.19 -19.85
C LYS A 2 -5.23 -60.89 -20.28
N LYS A 3 -6.04 -60.32 -19.40
CA LYS A 3 -6.68 -59.00 -19.60
C LYS A 3 -5.67 -57.93 -19.18
N LEU A 4 -5.17 -57.18 -20.15
CA LEU A 4 -4.37 -55.98 -19.95
C LEU A 4 -5.30 -54.82 -19.60
N PHE A 5 -4.98 -54.16 -18.49
CA PHE A 5 -5.60 -52.98 -17.93
C PHE A 5 -5.51 -51.75 -18.85
N PRO A 6 -6.53 -50.87 -18.89
CA PRO A 6 -6.37 -49.49 -19.31
C PRO A 6 -6.42 -48.58 -18.06
N ILE A 7 -5.28 -48.34 -17.40
CA ILE A 7 -5.12 -47.28 -16.37
C ILE A 7 -4.15 -46.20 -16.86
N VAL A 8 -4.19 -45.84 -18.14
CA VAL A 8 -3.25 -44.84 -18.71
C VAL A 8 -3.97 -43.59 -19.24
N LEU A 9 -5.29 -43.55 -19.23
CA LEU A 9 -6.06 -42.43 -19.81
C LEU A 9 -6.56 -41.37 -18.80
N LEU A 10 -6.19 -41.47 -17.52
CA LEU A 10 -6.64 -40.51 -16.48
C LEU A 10 -5.61 -39.44 -16.13
N ALA A 11 -4.45 -39.39 -16.81
CA ALA A 11 -3.35 -38.48 -16.45
C ALA A 11 -3.30 -37.14 -17.20
N LEU A 12 -4.27 -36.83 -18.09
CA LEU A 12 -4.23 -35.62 -18.93
C LEU A 12 -5.31 -34.56 -18.62
N ALA A 13 -6.17 -34.79 -17.63
CA ALA A 13 -7.22 -33.83 -17.25
C ALA A 13 -6.85 -32.92 -16.06
N GLY A 14 -5.62 -33.01 -15.54
CA GLY A 14 -5.19 -32.30 -14.34
C GLY A 14 -4.64 -30.88 -14.56
N CYS A 15 -4.39 -30.46 -15.81
CA CYS A 15 -3.79 -29.14 -16.10
C CYS A 15 -4.82 -28.06 -16.46
N SER A 16 -6.09 -28.39 -16.67
CA SER A 16 -7.15 -27.41 -16.98
C SER A 16 -7.72 -26.71 -15.75
N ALA A 17 -7.32 -27.11 -14.54
CA ALA A 17 -7.86 -26.58 -13.28
C ALA A 17 -7.01 -25.46 -12.65
N PHE A 18 -5.96 -24.99 -13.35
CA PHE A 18 -5.18 -23.82 -12.93
C PHE A 18 -5.56 -22.52 -13.66
N GLU A 19 -6.52 -22.58 -14.59
CA GLU A 19 -7.22 -21.40 -15.09
C GLU A 19 -8.30 -21.05 -14.06
N GLY A 20 -7.89 -20.42 -12.96
CA GLY A 20 -8.83 -19.89 -12.00
C GLY A 20 -9.77 -18.89 -12.69
N ASP A 21 -11.07 -19.03 -12.47
CA ASP A 21 -12.16 -18.11 -12.87
C ASP A 21 -12.03 -16.68 -12.25
N GLY A 22 -10.83 -16.28 -11.83
CA GLY A 22 -10.54 -14.91 -11.45
C GLY A 22 -10.38 -14.03 -12.69
N PRO A 23 -10.74 -12.73 -12.61
CA PRO A 23 -10.39 -11.79 -13.67
C PRO A 23 -8.89 -11.92 -13.98
N SER A 24 -8.52 -12.05 -15.25
CA SER A 24 -7.13 -12.20 -15.63
C SER A 24 -6.37 -10.96 -15.16
N TYR A 25 -5.45 -11.15 -14.21
CA TYR A 25 -4.55 -10.07 -13.79
C TYR A 25 -3.55 -9.84 -14.91
N GLY A 26 -3.90 -8.93 -15.80
CA GLY A 26 -3.14 -8.60 -17.00
C GLY A 26 -2.07 -7.55 -16.75
N ARG A 27 -1.41 -7.16 -17.83
CA ARG A 27 -0.31 -6.18 -17.79
C ARG A 27 -0.80 -4.78 -17.35
N GLU A 28 -2.01 -4.39 -17.73
CA GLU A 28 -2.54 -3.06 -17.40
C GLU A 28 -2.89 -2.97 -15.92
N GLU A 29 -3.51 -4.02 -15.36
CA GLU A 29 -3.78 -4.16 -13.93
C GLU A 29 -2.47 -4.14 -13.13
N ALA A 30 -1.42 -4.81 -13.63
CA ALA A 30 -0.10 -4.77 -13.01
C ALA A 30 0.52 -3.37 -12.97
N ILE A 31 0.36 -2.57 -14.03
CA ILE A 31 0.84 -1.19 -14.07
C ILE A 31 0.02 -0.30 -13.14
N ALA A 32 -1.30 -0.45 -13.14
CA ALA A 32 -2.18 0.28 -12.24
C ALA A 32 -1.84 -0.02 -10.77
N GLY A 33 -1.65 -1.29 -10.42
CA GLY A 33 -1.22 -1.72 -9.09
C GLY A 33 0.15 -1.16 -8.70
N ALA A 34 1.12 -1.14 -9.63
CA ALA A 34 2.44 -0.56 -9.39
C ALA A 34 2.38 0.96 -9.13
N ALA A 35 1.59 1.69 -9.91
CA ALA A 35 1.38 3.12 -9.70
C ALA A 35 0.69 3.39 -8.35
N PHE A 36 -0.35 2.61 -8.04
CA PHE A 36 -1.08 2.72 -6.78
C PHE A 36 -0.14 2.46 -5.58
N ARG A 37 0.69 1.42 -5.66
CA ARG A 37 1.66 1.07 -4.62
C ARG A 37 2.70 2.15 -4.40
N ALA A 38 3.20 2.78 -5.46
CA ALA A 38 4.17 3.87 -5.35
C ALA A 38 3.56 5.06 -4.60
N GLU A 39 2.33 5.44 -4.95
CA GLU A 39 1.64 6.54 -4.27
C GLU A 39 1.26 6.18 -2.83
N ALA A 40 0.83 4.94 -2.58
CA ALA A 40 0.56 4.43 -1.24
C ALA A 40 1.79 4.48 -0.33
N LEU A 41 2.99 4.20 -0.86
CA LEU A 41 4.24 4.29 -0.12
C LEU A 41 4.54 5.73 0.30
N GLU A 42 4.40 6.69 -0.62
CA GLU A 42 4.60 8.11 -0.35
C GLU A 42 3.62 8.63 0.72
N VAL A 43 2.33 8.31 0.58
CA VAL A 43 1.32 8.68 1.58
C VAL A 43 1.65 8.05 2.93
N TYR A 44 1.92 6.75 2.97
CA TYR A 44 2.21 6.05 4.23
C TYR A 44 3.44 6.62 4.93
N ALA A 45 4.51 6.92 4.18
CA ALA A 45 5.74 7.51 4.71
C ALA A 45 5.50 8.89 5.34
N LYS A 46 4.64 9.71 4.73
CA LYS A 46 4.32 11.06 5.23
C LYS A 46 3.42 11.04 6.46
N LEU A 47 2.53 10.06 6.56
CA LEU A 47 1.68 9.84 7.73
C LEU A 47 2.43 9.17 8.89
N ASN A 48 3.53 8.48 8.60
CA ASN A 48 4.34 7.74 9.58
C ASN A 48 5.80 8.18 9.51
N PRO A 49 6.11 9.47 9.74
CA PRO A 49 7.48 9.95 9.67
C PRO A 49 8.32 9.27 10.76
N VAL A 50 9.47 8.70 10.37
CA VAL A 50 10.39 8.06 11.34
C VAL A 50 11.09 9.11 12.20
N CYS A 51 11.44 10.24 11.61
CA CYS A 51 11.91 11.41 12.34
C CYS A 51 10.74 12.38 12.51
N PRO A 52 10.27 12.62 13.74
CA PRO A 52 9.20 13.56 13.97
C PRO A 52 9.64 14.98 13.63
N PHE A 53 8.71 15.82 13.19
CA PHE A 53 8.92 17.27 13.04
C PHE A 53 8.64 18.05 14.34
N THR A 54 7.88 17.43 15.24
CA THR A 54 7.32 18.00 16.47
C THR A 54 7.14 16.90 17.51
N GLU A 55 7.38 17.21 18.78
CA GLU A 55 6.98 16.36 19.91
C GLU A 55 5.69 16.87 20.58
N ASN A 56 5.15 18.00 20.11
CA ASN A 56 3.95 18.61 20.63
C ASN A 56 2.69 17.81 20.24
N VAL A 57 1.95 17.36 21.25
CA VAL A 57 0.77 16.50 21.08
C VAL A 57 -0.34 17.16 20.26
N ASP A 58 -0.53 18.47 20.38
CA ASP A 58 -1.54 19.21 19.61
C ASP A 58 -1.14 19.31 18.13
N GLN A 59 0.17 19.40 17.85
CA GLN A 59 0.67 19.39 16.48
C GLN A 59 0.57 17.99 15.87
N LEU A 60 0.85 16.93 16.64
CA LEU A 60 0.68 15.55 16.19
C LEU A 60 -0.77 15.20 15.84
N ALA A 61 -1.75 15.74 16.57
CA ALA A 61 -3.18 15.55 16.28
C ALA A 61 -3.60 16.06 14.89
N ARG A 62 -2.78 16.90 14.22
CA ARG A 62 -3.04 17.36 12.86
C ARG A 62 -2.99 16.24 11.81
N TYR A 63 -2.37 15.10 12.13
CA TYR A 63 -2.42 13.90 11.29
C TYR A 63 -3.78 13.19 11.34
N ASP A 64 -4.59 13.39 12.37
CA ASP A 64 -5.76 12.54 12.66
C ASP A 64 -6.75 12.47 11.50
N ALA A 65 -7.04 13.62 10.87
CA ALA A 65 -7.97 13.67 9.73
C ALA A 65 -7.44 12.88 8.52
N LEU A 66 -6.13 12.94 8.27
CA LEU A 66 -5.50 12.21 7.16
C LEU A 66 -5.40 10.71 7.48
N ASN A 67 -5.08 10.36 8.72
CA ASN A 67 -5.07 8.96 9.19
C ASN A 67 -6.46 8.33 9.06
N ALA A 68 -7.51 9.03 9.47
CA ALA A 68 -8.89 8.55 9.33
C ALA A 68 -9.27 8.29 7.86
N ARG A 69 -8.80 9.15 6.94
CA ARG A 69 -8.98 8.96 5.49
C ARG A 69 -8.20 7.77 4.96
N TYR A 70 -6.94 7.62 5.36
CA TYR A 70 -6.12 6.47 4.96
C TYR A 70 -6.73 5.15 5.45
N GLU A 71 -7.23 5.10 6.68
CA GLU A 71 -7.97 3.95 7.20
C GLU A 71 -9.27 3.67 6.42
N ALA A 72 -10.01 4.73 6.06
CA ALA A 72 -11.22 4.61 5.26
C ALA A 72 -10.90 4.06 3.86
N LEU A 73 -9.83 4.53 3.23
CA LEU A 73 -9.30 3.98 1.98
C LEU A 73 -8.95 2.50 2.12
N GLY A 74 -8.25 2.11 3.19
CA GLY A 74 -7.92 0.71 3.46
C GLY A 74 -9.16 -0.18 3.55
N LYS A 75 -10.22 0.30 4.20
CA LYS A 75 -11.53 -0.39 4.26
C LYS A 75 -12.20 -0.44 2.88
N TRP A 76 -12.13 0.64 2.11
CA TRP A 76 -12.71 0.74 0.77
C TRP A 76 -12.11 -0.29 -0.20
N VAL A 77 -10.78 -0.45 -0.19
CA VAL A 77 -10.07 -1.35 -1.12
C VAL A 77 -9.96 -2.79 -0.60
N ALA A 78 -10.51 -3.12 0.56
CA ALA A 78 -10.27 -4.41 1.26
C ALA A 78 -10.61 -5.67 0.44
N LYS A 79 -11.45 -5.56 -0.60
CA LYS A 79 -11.85 -6.67 -1.48
C LYS A 79 -11.32 -6.52 -2.92
N THR A 80 -10.35 -5.64 -3.13
CA THR A 80 -9.73 -5.40 -4.44
C THR A 80 -8.25 -5.79 -4.40
N PRO A 81 -7.59 -5.94 -5.57
CA PRO A 81 -6.14 -6.15 -5.61
C PRO A 81 -5.34 -5.05 -4.90
N PHE A 82 -5.86 -3.81 -4.81
CA PHE A 82 -5.19 -2.71 -4.14
C PHE A 82 -4.99 -2.92 -2.63
N ALA A 83 -5.74 -3.83 -1.99
CA ALA A 83 -5.45 -4.21 -0.60
C ALA A 83 -4.06 -4.86 -0.46
N ILE A 84 -3.64 -5.66 -1.45
CA ILE A 84 -2.31 -6.26 -1.50
C ILE A 84 -1.26 -5.18 -1.73
N ASP A 85 -1.53 -4.23 -2.64
CA ASP A 85 -0.61 -3.13 -2.93
C ASP A 85 -0.40 -2.20 -1.73
N LEU A 86 -1.47 -1.87 -0.97
CA LEU A 86 -1.36 -1.15 0.30
C LEU A 86 -0.45 -1.92 1.27
N ALA A 87 -0.72 -3.21 1.49
CA ALA A 87 0.07 -4.02 2.42
C ALA A 87 1.55 -4.11 2.03
N ILE A 88 1.86 -4.18 0.73
CA ILE A 88 3.25 -4.18 0.24
C ILE A 88 3.90 -2.81 0.49
N ALA A 89 3.20 -1.71 0.22
CA ALA A 89 3.74 -0.37 0.47
C ALA A 89 4.09 -0.16 1.95
N GLU A 90 3.17 -0.51 2.85
CA GLU A 90 3.40 -0.44 4.30
C GLU A 90 4.55 -1.35 4.75
N GLY A 91 4.58 -2.59 4.24
CA GLY A 91 5.60 -3.57 4.57
C GLY A 91 7.00 -3.12 4.11
N ASN A 92 7.10 -2.56 2.90
CA ASN A 92 8.36 -2.04 2.36
C ASN A 92 8.88 -0.86 3.18
N PHE A 93 8.01 0.08 3.57
CA PHE A 93 8.40 1.18 4.43
C PHE A 93 8.93 0.70 5.78
N LYS A 94 8.19 -0.19 6.45
CA LYS A 94 8.58 -0.77 7.74
C LYS A 94 9.90 -1.53 7.63
N HIS A 95 10.08 -2.31 6.56
CA HIS A 95 11.33 -3.04 6.34
C HIS A 95 12.51 -2.09 6.10
N TYR A 96 12.35 -1.09 5.22
CA TYR A 96 13.40 -0.11 4.94
C TYR A 96 13.91 0.52 6.24
N TRP A 97 13.02 0.96 7.12
CA TRP A 97 13.43 1.57 8.39
C TRP A 97 13.88 0.58 9.46
N SER A 98 13.51 -0.69 9.38
CA SER A 98 14.04 -1.73 10.29
C SER A 98 15.53 -1.99 10.09
N VAL A 99 16.08 -1.65 8.92
CA VAL A 99 17.49 -1.90 8.56
C VAL A 99 18.31 -0.64 8.37
N ASN A 100 17.71 0.55 8.49
CA ASN A 100 18.38 1.84 8.36
C ASN A 100 18.30 2.60 9.68
N SER A 101 19.40 3.22 10.08
CA SER A 101 19.45 4.17 11.18
C SER A 101 19.75 5.56 10.62
N ALA A 102 18.86 6.53 10.85
CA ALA A 102 19.10 7.94 10.54
C ALA A 102 19.10 8.74 11.85
N GLU A 103 20.01 9.70 11.96
CA GLU A 103 19.94 10.69 13.04
C GLU A 103 18.84 11.70 12.68
N CYS A 104 17.90 11.89 13.62
CA CYS A 104 16.82 12.85 13.43
C CYS A 104 17.29 14.28 13.76
N GLY A 105 16.79 15.24 12.99
CA GLY A 105 17.01 16.67 13.24
C GLY A 105 16.23 17.18 14.45
N PRO A 106 16.42 18.45 14.82
CA PRO A 106 15.69 19.09 15.90
C PRO A 106 14.19 19.22 15.57
N THR A 107 13.34 19.01 16.59
CA THR A 107 11.89 19.18 16.51
C THR A 107 11.46 20.56 17.02
N ASP A 108 10.23 20.97 16.70
CA ASP A 108 9.59 22.18 17.23
C ASP A 108 10.36 23.49 16.97
N THR A 109 11.17 23.50 15.91
CA THR A 109 11.82 24.70 15.38
C THR A 109 10.93 25.34 14.31
N GLU A 110 11.18 26.62 13.99
CA GLU A 110 10.47 27.27 12.87
C GLU A 110 10.64 26.50 11.55
N GLU A 111 11.85 25.98 11.30
CA GLU A 111 12.17 25.18 10.12
C GLU A 111 11.43 23.83 10.12
N SER A 112 11.47 23.08 11.22
CA SER A 112 10.79 21.78 11.29
C SER A 112 9.26 21.93 11.23
N MET A 113 8.70 23.01 11.76
CA MET A 113 7.27 23.30 11.68
C MET A 113 6.84 23.73 10.27
N ALA A 114 7.65 24.54 9.57
CA ALA A 114 7.41 24.85 8.17
C ALA A 114 7.47 23.59 7.28
N ALA A 115 8.44 22.69 7.56
CA ALA A 115 8.52 21.40 6.90
C ALA A 115 7.29 20.53 7.20
N PHE A 116 6.84 20.50 8.46
CA PHE A 116 5.65 19.76 8.86
C PHE A 116 4.39 20.23 8.11
N ASP A 117 4.20 21.54 7.99
CA ASP A 117 3.07 22.12 7.25
C ASP A 117 3.09 21.72 5.77
N ALA A 118 4.27 21.75 5.14
CA ALA A 118 4.45 21.33 3.76
C ALA A 118 4.21 19.82 3.56
N GLU A 119 4.64 19.01 4.53
CA GLU A 119 4.45 17.55 4.52
C GLU A 119 2.97 17.18 4.68
N LEU A 120 2.23 17.85 5.56
CA LEU A 120 0.78 17.66 5.70
C LEU A 120 0.01 18.04 4.43
N ALA A 121 0.34 19.18 3.82
CA ALA A 121 -0.29 19.61 2.57
C ALA A 121 0.00 18.62 1.42
N THR A 122 1.23 18.11 1.36
CA THR A 122 1.62 17.10 0.37
C THR A 122 0.91 15.78 0.63
N ALA A 123 0.82 15.32 1.88
CA ALA A 123 0.11 14.12 2.27
C ALA A 123 -1.38 14.20 1.89
N ASP A 124 -2.03 15.35 2.10
CA ASP A 124 -3.42 15.58 1.71
C ASP A 124 -3.64 15.46 0.20
N GLN A 125 -2.80 16.13 -0.59
CA GLN A 125 -2.88 16.08 -2.06
C GLN A 125 -2.68 14.66 -2.58
N ARG A 126 -1.66 13.96 -2.05
CA ARG A 126 -1.29 12.60 -2.44
C ARG A 126 -2.34 11.58 -2.04
N LEU A 127 -2.88 11.69 -0.84
CA LEU A 127 -3.97 10.84 -0.37
C LEU A 127 -5.21 11.02 -1.25
N SER A 128 -5.54 12.26 -1.65
CA SER A 128 -6.65 12.52 -2.58
C SER A 128 -6.41 11.87 -3.96
N ALA A 129 -5.17 11.88 -4.46
CA ALA A 129 -4.83 11.18 -5.70
C ALA A 129 -4.96 9.66 -5.55
N LEU A 130 -4.50 9.11 -4.43
CA LEU A 130 -4.60 7.68 -4.11
C LEU A 130 -6.06 7.22 -3.98
N GLU A 131 -6.91 8.01 -3.30
CA GLU A 131 -8.36 7.79 -3.20
C GLU A 131 -9.02 7.79 -4.59
N LYS A 132 -8.63 8.73 -5.47
CA LYS A 132 -9.11 8.75 -6.86
C LYS A 132 -8.67 7.53 -7.65
N MET A 133 -7.42 7.06 -7.47
CA MET A 133 -6.94 5.83 -8.12
C MET A 133 -7.71 4.58 -7.65
N ALA A 134 -8.11 4.56 -6.38
CA ALA A 134 -8.98 3.52 -5.82
C ALA A 134 -10.46 3.65 -6.20
N GLY A 135 -10.85 4.71 -6.92
CA GLY A 135 -12.24 5.02 -7.25
C GLY A 135 -13.11 5.31 -6.02
N MET A 136 -12.52 5.82 -4.94
CA MET A 136 -13.24 6.21 -3.73
C MET A 136 -13.92 7.58 -3.87
N ILE A 137 -13.32 8.48 -4.66
CA ILE A 137 -13.82 9.82 -4.98
C ILE A 137 -13.72 10.12 -6.48
#